data_AF-A0JQL6-F1
#
_entry.id   AF-A0JQL6-F1
#
_cell.length_a   1.000
_cell.length_b   1.000
_cell.length_c   1.000
_cell.angle_alpha   90.00
_cell.angle_beta   90.00
_cell.angle_gamma   90.00
#
_symmetry.space_group_name_H-M   'P 1'
#
loop_
_entity.id
_entity.type
_entity.pdbx_description
1 polymer ?
#
loop_
_entity_poly.entity_id
_entity_poly.type
_entity_poly.pdbx_seq_one_letter_code
_entity_poly.pdbx_strand_id
1 'polypeptide(L)' 'MNFDTEGEILFKDGLKVHFKCWRGQRLHTIKYFDESNKEVPYNKIWGRQYEYCKLTSSEGTLFYQNNVIADRSKFDDETN' A
#
# COMPACT_ATOMS: atom_id res chain seq x y z
N MET A 1 5.62 -17.73 -8.39
CA MET A 1 5.45 -16.33 -8.82
C MET A 1 6.26 -15.50 -7.82
N ASN A 2 7.27 -14.74 -8.25
CA ASN A 2 8.13 -13.94 -7.37
C ASN A 2 7.78 -12.45 -7.44
N PHE A 3 7.27 -11.86 -6.36
CA PHE A 3 7.03 -10.42 -6.27
C PHE A 3 8.29 -9.61 -6.67
N ASP A 4 8.11 -8.54 -7.44
CA ASP A 4 9.21 -7.67 -7.92
C ASP A 4 9.42 -6.44 -7.03
N THR A 5 8.47 -6.16 -6.14
CA THR A 5 8.46 -4.96 -5.29
C THR A 5 8.08 -5.31 -3.85
N GLU A 6 8.83 -4.77 -2.90
CA GLU A 6 8.50 -4.76 -1.48
C GLU A 6 8.05 -3.36 -1.05
N GLY A 7 6.99 -3.28 -0.26
CA GLY A 7 6.39 -2.02 0.17
C GLY A 7 6.29 -1.91 1.69
N GLU A 8 6.41 -0.69 2.19
CA GLU A 8 6.21 -0.33 3.60
C GLU A 8 5.39 0.96 3.67
N ILE A 9 4.37 1.00 4.53
CA ILE A 9 3.55 2.19 4.79
C ILE A 9 3.53 2.46 6.29
N LEU A 10 3.83 3.70 6.69
CA LEU A 10 3.61 4.20 8.04
C LEU A 10 2.41 5.15 8.03
N PHE A 11 1.33 4.75 8.69
CA PHE A 11 0.14 5.57 8.87
C PHE A 11 0.33 6.62 9.96
N LYS A 12 -0.34 7.77 9.84
CA LYS A 12 -0.23 8.89 10.80
C LYS A 12 -0.69 8.56 12.23
N ASP A 13 -1.46 7.49 12.40
CA ASP A 13 -1.91 6.97 13.69
C ASP A 13 -0.99 5.87 14.24
N GLY A 14 0.18 5.67 13.62
CA GLY A 14 1.23 4.78 14.11
C GLY A 14 1.15 3.34 13.60
N LEU A 15 0.09 2.96 12.86
CA LEU A 15 0.08 1.64 12.22
C LEU A 15 1.19 1.59 11.16
N LYS A 16 2.03 0.56 11.23
CA LYS A 16 3.01 0.25 10.21
C LYS A 16 2.64 -1.06 9.52
N VAL A 17 2.63 -1.06 8.19
CA VAL A 17 2.40 -2.27 7.41
C VAL A 17 3.47 -2.47 6.35
N HIS A 18 3.74 -3.73 6.02
CA HIS A 18 4.59 -4.13 4.91
C HIS A 18 3.83 -5.07 3.96
N PHE A 19 4.27 -5.11 2.70
CA PHE A 19 3.66 -5.93 1.67
C PHE A 19 4.64 -6.28 0.56
N LYS A 20 4.25 -7.24 -0.28
CA LYS A 20 4.92 -7.53 -1.55
C LYS A 20 3.91 -7.45 -2.66
N CYS A 21 4.29 -6.89 -3.80
CA CYS A 21 3.39 -6.73 -4.94
C CYS A 21 4.12 -6.85 -6.28
N TRP A 22 3.33 -6.94 -7.35
CA TRP A 22 3.78 -6.74 -8.73
C TRP A 22 3.62 -5.28 -9.13
N ARG A 23 4.46 -4.79 -10.04
CA ARG A 23 4.20 -3.51 -10.71
C ARG A 23 2.82 -3.51 -11.37
N GLY A 24 2.00 -2.50 -11.08
CA GLY A 24 0.64 -2.37 -11.62
C GLY A 24 -0.42 -3.26 -10.95
N GLN A 25 -0.07 -4.00 -9.89
CA GLN A 25 -1.05 -4.76 -9.11
C GLN A 25 -2.09 -3.82 -8.47
N ARG A 26 -3.36 -4.21 -8.53
CA ARG A 26 -4.45 -3.46 -7.88
C ARG A 26 -4.30 -3.51 -6.36
N LEU A 27 -4.36 -2.35 -5.71
CA LEU A 27 -4.09 -2.21 -4.27
C LEU A 27 -4.94 -3.15 -3.40
N HIS A 28 -6.24 -3.30 -3.69
CA HIS A 28 -7.12 -4.19 -2.92
C HIS A 28 -6.79 -5.69 -3.03
N THR A 29 -5.94 -6.09 -3.99
CA THR A 29 -5.49 -7.48 -4.17
C THR A 29 -4.17 -7.76 -3.46
N ILE A 30 -3.51 -6.73 -2.93
CA ILE A 30 -2.25 -6.86 -2.19
C ILE A 30 -2.57 -7.32 -0.78
N LYS A 31 -1.74 -8.23 -0.25
CA LYS A 31 -1.77 -8.59 1.16
C LYS A 31 -0.85 -7.69 1.95
N TYR A 32 -1.37 -7.12 3.03
CA TYR A 32 -0.66 -6.24 3.94
C TYR A 32 -0.46 -6.95 5.27
N PHE A 33 0.67 -6.73 5.90
CA PHE A 33 1.03 -7.36 7.17
C PHE A 33 1.54 -6.31 8.14
N ASP A 34 1.21 -6.46 9.42
CA ASP A 34 1.78 -5.62 10.48
C ASP A 34 3.20 -6.06 10.86
N GLU A 35 3.84 -5.36 11.81
CA GLU A 35 5.19 -5.68 12.29
C GLU A 35 5.30 -7.07 12.96
N SER A 36 4.17 -7.67 13.35
CA SER A 36 4.09 -9.03 13.89
C SER A 36 3.78 -10.07 12.80
N ASN A 37 3.84 -9.69 11.52
CA ASN A 37 3.46 -10.51 10.36
C ASN A 37 1.99 -10.98 10.36
N LYS A 38 1.09 -10.28 11.06
CA LYS A 38 -0.35 -10.57 11.00
C LYS A 38 -0.97 -9.84 9.82
N GLU A 39 -1.83 -10.53 9.08
CA GLU A 39 -2.51 -9.95 7.92
C GLU A 39 -3.43 -8.79 8.37
N VAL A 40 -3.22 -7.63 7.77
CA VAL A 40 -4.05 -6.43 7.95
C VAL A 40 -5.00 -6.32 6.76
N PRO A 41 -6.32 -6.43 6.99
CA PRO A 41 -7.29 -6.34 5.90
C PRO A 41 -7.23 -4.99 5.16
N TYR A 42 -7.37 -5.00 3.82
CA TYR A 42 -7.32 -3.78 3.02
C TYR A 42 -8.32 -2.71 3.47
N ASN A 43 -9.52 -3.10 3.90
CA ASN A 43 -10.53 -2.18 4.41
C ASN A 43 -10.12 -1.43 5.69
N LYS A 44 -9.10 -1.91 6.41
CA LYS A 44 -8.52 -1.23 7.58
C LYS A 44 -7.50 -0.16 7.19
N ILE A 45 -7.02 -0.17 5.95
CA ILE A 45 -6.01 0.78 5.46
C ILE A 45 -6.53 1.71 4.36
N TRP A 46 -7.59 1.33 3.64
CA TRP A 46 -8.23 2.18 2.64
C TRP A 46 -8.74 3.49 3.25
N GLY A 47 -8.51 4.60 2.54
CA GLY A 47 -8.87 5.95 2.97
C GLY A 47 -7.99 6.54 4.08
N ARG A 48 -7.02 5.79 4.61
CA ARG A 48 -6.15 6.31 5.67
C ARG A 48 -5.00 7.14 5.15
N GLN A 49 -4.68 8.18 5.91
CA GLN A 49 -3.51 9.02 5.68
C GLN A 49 -2.25 8.34 6.20
N TYR A 50 -1.19 8.42 5.40
CA TYR A 50 0.12 7.94 5.77
C TYR A 50 1.16 9.05 5.82
N GLU A 51 2.10 8.90 6.74
CA GLU A 51 3.30 9.72 6.80
C GLU A 51 4.19 9.42 5.60
N TYR A 52 4.44 8.13 5.35
CA TYR A 52 5.12 7.69 4.14
C TYR A 52 4.65 6.32 3.62
N CYS A 53 4.92 6.11 2.33
CA CYS A 53 4.92 4.82 1.65
C CYS A 53 6.25 4.68 0.92
N LYS A 54 6.99 3.61 1.19
CA LYS A 54 8.25 3.26 0.55
C LYS A 54 8.03 2.03 -0.33
N LEU A 55 8.44 2.08 -1.58
CA LEU A 55 8.46 0.93 -2.50
C LEU A 55 9.90 0.65 -2.90
N THR A 56 10.37 -0.58 -2.72
CA THR A 56 11.73 -1.01 -3.04
C THR A 56 11.66 -2.14 -4.07
N SER A 57 12.39 -1.99 -5.17
CA SER A 57 12.52 -2.99 -6.24
C SER A 57 13.97 -3.10 -6.68
N SER A 58 14.27 -3.98 -7.63
CA SER A 58 15.61 -4.07 -8.25
C SER A 58 16.02 -2.80 -9.00
N GLU A 59 15.05 -1.99 -9.44
CA GLU A 59 15.30 -0.72 -10.17
C GLU A 59 15.59 0.45 -9.21
N GLY A 60 15.35 0.27 -7.90
CA GLY A 60 15.57 1.31 -6.89
C GLY A 60 14.40 1.46 -5.92
N THR A 61 14.43 2.57 -5.17
CA THR A 61 13.44 2.89 -4.13
C THR A 61 12.64 4.14 -4.50
N LEU A 62 11.31 4.06 -4.40
CA LEU A 62 10.39 5.19 -4.51
C LEU A 62 9.81 5.53 -3.14
N PHE A 63 9.63 6.83 -2.86
CA PHE A 63 9.13 7.32 -1.58
C PHE A 63 7.98 8.31 -1.80
N TYR A 64 6.85 8.06 -1.15
CA TYR A 64 5.67 8.92 -1.17
C TYR A 64 5.40 9.40 0.25
N GLN A 65 5.02 10.67 0.44
CA GLN A 65 4.78 11.25 1.77
C GLN A 65 3.45 11.99 1.83
N ASN A 66 2.84 12.10 3.01
CA ASN A 66 1.64 12.88 3.28
C ASN A 66 0.47 12.60 2.32
N ASN A 67 0.25 11.33 2.00
CA ASN A 67 -0.73 10.89 1.00
C ASN A 67 -1.79 9.96 1.64
N VAL A 68 -2.75 9.50 0.82
CA VAL A 68 -3.84 8.61 1.23
C VAL A 68 -3.82 7.34 0.39
N ILE A 69 -4.14 6.19 1.01
CA ILE A 69 -4.38 4.95 0.26
C ILE A 69 -5.77 5.01 -0.38
N ALA A 70 -5.82 5.17 -1.69
CA ALA A 70 -7.03 5.28 -2.49
C ALA A 70 -7.00 4.27 -3.64
N ASP A 71 -8.09 3.53 -3.83
CA ASP A 71 -8.28 2.69 -5.01
C ASP A 71 -8.87 3.55 -6.14
N ARG A 72 -8.07 3.83 -7.17
CA ARG A 72 -8.47 4.67 -8.30
C ARG A 72 -9.66 4.09 -9.07
N SER A 73 -9.83 2.76 -9.06
CA SER A 73 -10.98 2.11 -9.73
C SER A 73 -12.34 2.49 -9.14
N LYS A 74 -12.38 3.01 -7.92
CA LYS A 74 -13.60 3.52 -7.28
C LYS A 74 -13.90 4.99 -7.56
N PHE A 75 -12.92 5.76 -8.01
CA PHE A 75 -13.11 7.16 -8.40
C PHE A 75 -13.67 7.29 -9.83
N ASP A 76 -13.28 6.37 -10.71
CA ASP A 76 -13.75 6.35 -12.10
C ASP A 76 -15.24 5.92 -12.22
N ASP A 77 -15.81 5.27 -11.20
CA ASP A 77 -17.24 4.88 -11.13
C ASP A 77 -18.17 6.06 -10.77
N GLU A 78 -17.68 7.12 -10.12
CA GLU A 78 -18.50 8.29 -9.73
C GLU A 78 -18.53 9.43 -10.76
N THR A 79 -17.89 9.24 -11.91
CA THR A 79 -17.76 10.27 -12.97
C THR A 79 -18.37 9.87 -14.32
N ASN A 80 -19.16 8.80 -14.39
CA ASN A 80 -19.97 8.41 -15.56
C ASN A 80 -21.47 8.40 -15.27
#